data_AF-M5E8Q3-F1
#
_entry.id   AF-M5E8Q3-F1
#
_cell.length_a   1.000
_cell.length_b   1.000
_cell.length_c   1.000
_cell.angle_alpha   90.00
_cell.angle_beta   90.00
_cell.angle_gamma   90.00
#
_symmetry.space_group_name_H-M   'P 1'
#
loop_
_entity.id
_entity.type
_entity.pdbx_description
1 polymer ?
#
loop_
_entity_poly.entity_id
_entity_poly.type
_entity_poly.pdbx_seq_one_letter_code
_entity_poly.pdbx_strand_id
1 'polypeptide(L)'
;MLPMHRRDAMHDAGGPRPRLQAMQMEEPVRAEGSRGVTLATPDAYATESAAGAAPPDVPPARWGTWEFRAYYLLALVVVPYMIYVPIYLSSESHPQFGRYANYLVPGWMGGRLRDDSDFQYRLLRDHAGIIGALIVAHSSASAAVRWLAPKLGVAPRRARAAFLLLTGVLYVGALHGVNLLKILVIAAGNYGLARVCTRLPRPLAFALVWVCHVAVLVAVFYLEGVPFRMLVPSLAWLDEYSGLIHRWYISYNFSMLRLVSFALDSVWASDAYQPPSHARAPAKARVQTPHAVAEYTYLSQVLYLLYPPLFIAGPIVTFNDFHSQRVTPLAISRRAVLGYMVRCAVAILSIEFVLHYMYVNAIKSARAWDGYTPMELALLGFWSLEFVWLKLVVPWRTFRLWALLDGVDVPENVIRSITNSPSAILFWRAWHRSYNLWVVRYLYVPLGGAQRQLLASLVVFTFVALWHDLSFTLLAWAWLIVLFIVPEVLGRTLVPARVYGQRAWFRHVRALGTVANVFMMISANLVGFVVGLDGVQYVWSQLLGTRAGAVCLLQLTGVLFVAAQLMYEYRAEERRRGVLRNC
;
A
#
# COMPACT_ATOMS: atom_id res chain seq x y z
N MET A 1 -42.72 7.34 -49.85
CA MET A 1 -42.01 6.52 -48.83
C MET A 1 -41.72 7.41 -47.64
N LEU A 2 -42.36 7.10 -46.50
CA LEU A 2 -42.21 7.63 -45.14
C LEU A 2 -42.39 9.16 -44.92
N PRO A 3 -43.54 9.59 -44.35
CA PRO A 3 -43.72 10.93 -43.82
C PRO A 3 -43.73 10.98 -42.28
N MET A 4 -43.45 12.19 -41.79
CA MET A 4 -43.67 12.70 -40.43
C MET A 4 -45.14 12.67 -39.98
N HIS A 5 -45.35 13.01 -38.69
CA HIS A 5 -46.58 13.25 -37.91
C HIS A 5 -47.05 12.05 -37.05
N ARG A 6 -47.55 12.20 -35.82
CA ARG A 6 -48.30 13.32 -35.19
C ARG A 6 -48.30 13.17 -33.65
N ARG A 7 -48.64 14.25 -32.96
CA ARG A 7 -48.98 14.35 -31.53
C ARG A 7 -50.37 13.76 -31.22
N ASP A 8 -50.64 13.68 -29.91
CA ASP A 8 -51.93 13.57 -29.17
C ASP A 8 -52.19 12.15 -28.62
N ALA A 9 -52.65 11.89 -27.39
CA ALA A 9 -53.35 12.72 -26.40
C ALA A 9 -53.15 12.17 -24.97
N MET A 10 -53.41 13.04 -23.98
CA MET A 10 -53.60 12.70 -22.56
C MET A 10 -54.75 11.70 -22.36
N HIS A 11 -54.55 10.73 -21.47
CA HIS A 11 -55.63 10.21 -20.64
C HIS A 11 -55.14 10.04 -19.20
N ASP A 12 -55.87 10.72 -18.32
CA ASP A 12 -55.76 10.72 -16.87
C ASP A 12 -56.40 9.44 -16.32
N ALA A 13 -55.69 8.70 -15.44
CA ALA A 13 -56.27 7.64 -14.62
C ALA A 13 -55.44 7.50 -13.34
N GLY A 14 -56.01 8.00 -12.24
CA GLY A 14 -55.44 7.94 -10.91
C GLY A 14 -55.24 6.51 -10.40
N GLY A 15 -54.07 6.27 -9.80
CA GLY A 15 -53.74 5.07 -9.03
C GLY A 15 -52.69 5.43 -7.95
N PRO A 16 -52.71 4.79 -6.78
CA PRO A 16 -52.13 5.33 -5.55
C PRO A 16 -50.59 5.34 -5.56
N ARG A 17 -50.00 6.46 -5.13
CA ARG A 17 -48.56 6.61 -4.89
C ARG A 17 -48.09 5.57 -3.85
N PRO A 18 -47.04 4.79 -4.10
CA PRO A 18 -46.48 3.92 -3.07
C PRO A 18 -45.88 4.78 -1.95
N ARG A 19 -46.39 4.60 -0.74
CA ARG A 19 -45.80 5.13 0.50
C ARG A 19 -44.37 4.61 0.63
N LEU A 20 -43.42 5.52 0.86
CA LEU A 20 -42.08 5.22 1.38
C LEU A 20 -42.24 4.39 2.67
N GLN A 21 -42.01 3.08 2.59
CA GLN A 21 -41.83 2.25 3.77
C GLN A 21 -40.49 2.63 4.39
N ALA A 22 -40.56 3.05 5.66
CA ALA A 22 -39.40 3.27 6.50
C ALA A 22 -38.55 1.99 6.51
N MET A 23 -37.27 2.15 6.15
CA MET A 23 -36.25 1.12 6.19
C MET A 23 -36.11 0.64 7.64
N GLN A 24 -36.75 -0.48 7.98
CA GLN A 24 -36.57 -1.13 9.28
C GLN A 24 -35.11 -1.58 9.37
N MET A 25 -34.41 -1.13 10.40
CA MET A 25 -33.08 -1.63 10.74
C MET A 25 -33.22 -3.09 11.16
N GLU A 26 -32.76 -4.02 10.31
CA GLU A 26 -32.58 -5.42 10.70
C GLU A 26 -31.56 -5.52 11.84
N GLU A 27 -31.93 -6.21 12.91
CA GLU A 27 -31.04 -6.55 14.02
C GLU A 27 -29.87 -7.43 13.55
N PRO A 28 -28.68 -7.32 14.16
CA PRO A 28 -27.53 -8.12 13.78
C PRO A 28 -27.76 -9.60 14.08
N VAL A 29 -27.76 -10.43 13.03
CA VAL A 29 -27.78 -11.89 13.11
C VAL A 29 -26.64 -12.37 14.02
N ARG A 30 -27.00 -13.08 15.10
CA ARG A 30 -26.04 -13.75 15.99
C ARG A 30 -25.24 -14.78 15.18
N ALA A 31 -23.92 -14.66 15.21
CA ALA A 31 -23.00 -15.62 14.61
C ALA A 31 -23.06 -16.95 15.39
N GLU A 32 -23.82 -17.92 14.89
CA GLU A 32 -23.71 -19.31 15.36
C GLU A 32 -22.33 -19.89 15.01
N GLY A 33 -21.78 -20.65 15.96
CA GLY A 33 -20.41 -21.12 15.97
C GLY A 33 -20.05 -22.01 14.78
N SER A 34 -19.27 -21.47 13.84
CA SER A 34 -18.40 -22.27 12.99
C SER A 34 -16.94 -22.10 13.43
N ARG A 35 -16.31 -23.21 13.82
CA ARG A 35 -14.88 -23.31 14.18
C ARG A 35 -14.01 -23.09 12.95
N GLY A 36 -13.65 -21.86 12.63
CA GLY A 36 -12.67 -21.58 11.57
C GLY A 36 -11.75 -20.40 11.90
N VAL A 37 -10.59 -20.37 11.23
CA VAL A 37 -9.36 -19.66 11.61
C VAL A 37 -9.37 -18.15 11.26
N THR A 38 -10.46 -17.63 10.68
CA THR A 38 -10.54 -16.24 10.13
C THR A 38 -10.68 -15.11 11.18
N LEU A 39 -10.29 -15.34 12.45
CA LEU A 39 -10.50 -14.39 13.56
C LEU A 39 -9.55 -13.17 13.60
N ALA A 40 -8.64 -12.96 12.64
CA ALA A 40 -7.52 -12.02 12.86
C ALA A 40 -7.07 -11.13 11.69
N THR A 41 -7.88 -10.89 10.65
CA THR A 41 -7.47 -10.03 9.52
C THR A 41 -8.21 -8.68 9.50
N PRO A 42 -7.51 -7.52 9.50
CA PRO A 42 -8.12 -6.18 9.54
C PRO A 42 -9.04 -5.88 8.35
N ASP A 43 -10.12 -5.13 8.59
CA ASP A 43 -10.83 -4.41 7.54
C ASP A 43 -9.90 -3.41 6.84
N ALA A 44 -9.98 -3.34 5.50
CA ALA A 44 -9.10 -2.50 4.69
C ALA A 44 -9.45 -0.99 4.78
N TYR A 45 -10.68 -0.71 5.21
CA TYR A 45 -11.14 0.58 5.71
C TYR A 45 -12.02 0.25 6.89
N ALA A 46 -11.71 0.69 8.11
CA ALA A 46 -12.49 0.30 9.30
C ALA A 46 -13.99 0.67 9.21
N THR A 47 -14.40 1.42 8.19
CA THR A 47 -15.77 1.85 7.85
C THR A 47 -16.40 1.22 6.59
N GLU A 48 -15.77 0.28 5.87
CA GLU A 48 -16.32 -0.27 4.60
C GLU A 48 -16.87 -1.71 4.66
N SER A 49 -16.87 -2.38 5.81
CA SER A 49 -17.58 -3.65 5.93
C SER A 49 -19.10 -3.43 5.99
N ALA A 50 -19.69 -3.14 4.82
CA ALA A 50 -21.05 -3.60 4.56
C ALA A 50 -21.01 -5.12 4.66
N ALA A 51 -21.66 -5.67 5.69
CA ALA A 51 -22.02 -7.07 5.75
C ALA A 51 -22.96 -7.37 4.58
N GLY A 52 -22.39 -7.61 3.40
CA GLY A 52 -23.14 -8.12 2.26
C GLY A 52 -23.41 -9.60 2.46
N ALA A 53 -24.62 -10.05 2.13
CA ALA A 53 -24.96 -11.47 2.08
C ALA A 53 -23.88 -12.24 1.28
N ALA A 54 -23.51 -13.42 1.78
CA ALA A 54 -22.56 -14.29 1.10
C ALA A 54 -23.04 -14.50 -0.35
N PRO A 55 -22.18 -14.33 -1.37
CA PRO A 55 -22.59 -14.59 -2.74
C PRO A 55 -23.06 -16.05 -2.87
N PRO A 56 -24.09 -16.34 -3.68
CA PRO A 56 -24.80 -17.62 -3.68
C PRO A 56 -23.98 -18.86 -4.11
N ASP A 57 -22.72 -18.70 -4.54
CA ASP A 57 -21.89 -19.75 -5.16
C ASP A 57 -20.56 -20.04 -4.42
N VAL A 58 -20.55 -20.12 -3.08
CA VAL A 58 -19.32 -20.50 -2.35
C VAL A 58 -19.31 -22.00 -2.03
N PRO A 59 -18.31 -22.79 -2.49
CA PRO A 59 -18.26 -24.22 -2.21
C PRO A 59 -18.16 -24.53 -0.70
N PRO A 60 -18.60 -25.72 -0.27
CA PRO A 60 -18.56 -26.13 1.15
C PRO A 60 -17.13 -26.15 1.68
N ALA A 61 -16.99 -25.98 3.00
CA ALA A 61 -15.70 -25.91 3.67
C ALA A 61 -14.92 -27.23 3.53
N ARG A 62 -13.65 -27.13 3.15
CA ARG A 62 -12.76 -28.29 2.94
C ARG A 62 -11.77 -28.53 4.06
N TRP A 63 -11.74 -27.67 5.07
CA TRP A 63 -10.82 -27.78 6.21
C TRP A 63 -10.85 -29.15 6.92
N GLY A 64 -12.00 -29.82 6.92
CA GLY A 64 -12.19 -31.13 7.55
C GLY A 64 -11.82 -32.34 6.69
N THR A 65 -11.50 -32.17 5.40
CA THR A 65 -11.23 -33.29 4.49
C THR A 65 -9.87 -33.92 4.75
N TRP A 66 -9.69 -35.19 4.38
CA TRP A 66 -8.41 -35.90 4.51
C TRP A 66 -7.28 -35.21 3.75
N GLU A 67 -7.57 -34.64 2.58
CA GLU A 67 -6.61 -33.83 1.81
C GLU A 67 -6.08 -32.63 2.62
N PHE A 68 -6.96 -31.83 3.23
CA PHE A 68 -6.52 -30.67 4.02
C PHE A 68 -5.85 -31.06 5.33
N ARG A 69 -6.25 -32.18 5.95
CA ARG A 69 -5.52 -32.75 7.09
C ARG A 69 -4.10 -33.12 6.72
N ALA A 70 -3.88 -33.75 5.56
CA ALA A 70 -2.55 -34.04 5.06
C ALA A 70 -1.73 -32.75 4.80
N TYR A 71 -2.36 -31.70 4.26
CA TYR A 71 -1.72 -30.40 4.09
C TYR A 71 -1.31 -29.75 5.41
N TYR A 72 -2.12 -29.88 6.47
CA TYR A 72 -1.74 -29.40 7.79
C TYR A 72 -0.58 -30.17 8.40
N LEU A 73 -0.57 -31.51 8.27
CA LEU A 73 0.56 -32.33 8.73
C LEU A 73 1.86 -31.94 8.02
N LEU A 74 1.80 -31.69 6.71
CA LEU A 74 2.95 -31.19 5.97
C LEU A 74 3.39 -29.81 6.48
N ALA A 75 2.44 -28.88 6.68
CA ALA A 75 2.74 -27.54 7.18
C ALA A 75 3.38 -27.55 8.58
N LEU A 76 2.99 -28.48 9.46
CA LEU A 76 3.57 -28.66 10.79
C LEU A 76 5.05 -29.05 10.76
N VAL A 77 5.53 -29.64 9.67
CA VAL A 77 6.95 -29.97 9.48
C VAL A 77 7.66 -28.86 8.71
N VAL A 78 7.06 -28.41 7.61
CA VAL A 78 7.67 -27.46 6.68
C VAL A 78 7.85 -26.07 7.30
N VAL A 79 6.84 -25.54 8.00
CA VAL A 79 6.92 -24.18 8.57
C VAL A 79 8.03 -24.05 9.63
N PRO A 80 8.15 -24.97 10.62
CA PRO A 80 9.30 -24.96 11.53
C PRO A 80 10.63 -25.11 10.82
N TYR A 81 10.73 -25.95 9.78
CA TYR A 81 11.95 -26.09 8.99
C TYR A 81 12.34 -24.78 8.27
N MET A 82 11.36 -24.10 7.67
CA MET A 82 11.57 -22.79 7.04
C MET A 82 12.09 -21.74 8.02
N ILE A 83 11.69 -21.79 9.29
CA ILE A 83 12.16 -20.90 10.36
C ILE A 83 13.53 -21.33 10.87
N TYR A 84 13.77 -22.64 11.02
CA TYR A 84 15.01 -23.19 11.56
C TYR A 84 16.22 -22.89 10.67
N VAL A 85 16.09 -23.09 9.34
CA VAL A 85 17.21 -22.92 8.42
C VAL A 85 17.88 -21.54 8.51
N PRO A 86 17.19 -20.39 8.38
CA PRO A 86 17.85 -19.10 8.51
C PRO A 86 18.45 -18.87 9.91
N ILE A 87 17.86 -19.45 10.97
CA ILE A 87 18.43 -19.39 12.32
C ILE A 87 19.75 -20.17 12.38
N TYR A 88 19.79 -21.37 11.79
CA TYR A 88 21.00 -22.18 11.70
C TYR A 88 22.11 -21.47 10.92
N LEU A 89 21.78 -20.88 9.77
CA LEU A 89 22.73 -20.10 8.96
C LEU A 89 23.25 -18.84 9.70
N SER A 90 22.48 -18.38 10.68
CA SER A 90 22.80 -17.23 11.55
C SER A 90 23.56 -17.61 12.82
N SER A 91 23.89 -18.89 13.02
CA SER A 91 24.61 -19.37 14.20
C SER A 91 26.08 -18.92 14.20
N GLU A 92 26.61 -18.57 15.38
CA GLU A 92 28.03 -18.27 15.58
C GLU A 92 28.95 -19.44 15.21
N SER A 93 28.44 -20.67 15.32
CA SER A 93 29.15 -21.89 14.92
C SER A 93 29.20 -22.12 13.41
N HIS A 94 28.44 -21.34 12.63
CA HIS A 94 28.37 -21.52 11.18
C HIS A 94 29.67 -21.00 10.52
N PRO A 95 30.30 -21.73 9.57
CA PRO A 95 31.59 -21.32 8.99
C PRO A 95 31.61 -19.92 8.37
N GLN A 96 30.46 -19.46 7.87
CA GLN A 96 30.31 -18.15 7.23
C GLN A 96 30.09 -16.99 8.22
N PHE A 97 29.91 -17.26 9.52
CA PHE A 97 29.55 -16.23 10.52
C PHE A 97 30.53 -15.06 10.55
N GLY A 98 31.83 -15.35 10.56
CA GLY A 98 32.88 -14.33 10.59
C GLY A 98 32.84 -13.33 9.43
N ARG A 99 32.24 -13.69 8.27
CA ARG A 99 32.15 -12.81 7.11
C ARG A 99 31.12 -11.70 7.26
N TYR A 100 30.06 -11.91 8.03
CA TYR A 100 28.98 -10.94 8.21
C TYR A 100 28.86 -10.41 9.65
N ALA A 101 29.67 -10.92 10.59
CA ALA A 101 29.66 -10.50 12.00
C ALA A 101 29.79 -8.97 12.19
N ASN A 102 30.52 -8.27 11.31
CA ASN A 102 30.70 -6.82 11.36
C ASN A 102 29.40 -6.02 11.11
N TYR A 103 28.35 -6.65 10.57
CA TYR A 103 27.03 -6.04 10.41
C TYR A 103 26.13 -6.21 11.64
N LEU A 104 26.60 -6.95 12.65
CA LEU A 104 25.83 -7.28 13.84
C LEU A 104 26.21 -6.34 14.98
N VAL A 105 25.21 -5.94 15.76
CA VAL A 105 25.38 -5.09 16.95
C VAL A 105 24.76 -5.77 18.16
N PRO A 106 25.13 -5.37 19.40
CA PRO A 106 24.44 -5.86 20.59
C PRO A 106 22.92 -5.66 20.50
N GLY A 107 22.18 -6.76 20.63
CA GLY A 107 20.72 -6.77 20.63
C GLY A 107 20.15 -6.75 22.04
N TRP A 108 18.82 -6.67 22.13
CA TRP A 108 18.10 -6.64 23.41
C TRP A 108 17.35 -7.95 23.71
N MET A 109 17.15 -8.81 22.71
CA MET A 109 16.46 -10.09 22.89
C MET A 109 17.42 -11.20 23.31
N GLY A 110 17.37 -11.58 24.60
CA GLY A 110 18.02 -12.81 25.11
C GLY A 110 19.54 -12.83 24.94
N GLY A 111 20.20 -11.66 25.04
CA GLY A 111 21.66 -11.54 24.89
C GLY A 111 22.19 -11.77 23.47
N ARG A 112 21.31 -11.94 22.48
CA ARG A 112 21.71 -12.15 21.08
C ARG A 112 22.14 -10.86 20.40
N LEU A 113 23.01 -10.99 19.40
CA LEU A 113 23.29 -9.90 18.47
C LEU A 113 22.06 -9.63 17.57
N ARG A 114 22.04 -8.44 16.99
CA ARG A 114 21.00 -7.96 16.07
C ARG A 114 21.64 -7.57 14.74
N ASP A 115 21.02 -7.99 13.64
CA ASP A 115 21.35 -7.51 12.30
C ASP A 115 21.01 -6.02 12.16
N ASP A 116 22.01 -5.21 11.82
CA ASP A 116 21.91 -3.76 11.64
C ASP A 116 22.33 -3.31 10.23
N SER A 117 22.35 -4.25 9.27
CA SER A 117 22.85 -4.01 7.91
C SER A 117 21.93 -3.12 7.07
N ASP A 118 20.61 -3.14 7.30
CA ASP A 118 19.66 -2.36 6.51
C ASP A 118 19.58 -0.89 6.95
N PHE A 119 20.14 0.00 6.13
CA PHE A 119 20.19 1.44 6.42
C PHE A 119 18.82 2.08 6.66
N GLN A 120 17.80 1.74 5.88
CA GLN A 120 16.49 2.39 5.97
C GLN A 120 15.75 2.00 7.26
N TYR A 121 15.77 0.72 7.63
CA TYR A 121 15.15 0.29 8.88
C TYR A 121 15.95 0.76 10.11
N ARG A 122 17.29 0.75 10.04
CA ARG A 122 18.16 1.34 11.07
C ARG A 122 17.82 2.81 11.32
N LEU A 123 17.72 3.63 10.27
CA LEU A 123 17.35 5.04 10.42
C LEU A 123 16.00 5.23 11.11
N LEU A 124 14.99 4.41 10.77
CA LEU A 124 13.70 4.43 11.45
C LEU A 124 13.82 4.06 12.93
N ARG A 125 14.65 3.05 13.23
CA ARG A 125 14.86 2.54 14.58
C ARG A 125 15.59 3.54 15.47
N ASP A 126 16.68 4.12 14.97
CA ASP A 126 17.50 5.10 15.71
C ASP A 126 16.67 6.34 16.10
N HIS A 127 15.67 6.69 15.28
CA HIS A 127 14.76 7.80 15.55
C HIS A 127 13.39 7.38 16.12
N ALA A 128 13.18 6.09 16.44
CA ALA A 128 11.88 5.59 16.88
C ALA A 128 11.36 6.30 18.15
N GLY A 129 12.25 6.64 19.09
CA GLY A 129 11.91 7.39 20.30
C GLY A 129 11.38 8.80 20.00
N ILE A 130 12.04 9.52 19.08
CA ILE A 130 11.63 10.86 18.65
C ILE A 130 10.29 10.79 17.90
N ILE A 131 10.14 9.82 16.99
CA ILE A 131 8.88 9.60 16.25
C ILE A 131 7.74 9.29 17.22
N GLY A 132 7.96 8.41 18.20
CA GLY A 132 6.97 8.08 19.23
C GLY A 132 6.56 9.30 20.05
N ALA A 133 7.53 10.09 20.53
CA ALA A 133 7.28 11.32 21.27
C ALA A 133 6.48 12.34 20.44
N LEU A 134 6.82 12.48 19.15
CA LEU A 134 6.12 13.38 18.24
C LEU A 134 4.67 12.95 17.98
N ILE A 135 4.42 11.64 17.79
CA ILE A 135 3.07 11.10 17.64
C ILE A 135 2.24 11.46 18.88
N VAL A 136 2.76 11.19 20.07
CA VAL A 136 2.06 11.50 21.34
C VAL A 136 1.81 12.99 21.49
N ALA A 137 2.82 13.84 21.26
CA ALA A 137 2.72 15.28 21.39
C ALA A 137 1.70 15.87 20.40
N HIS A 138 1.82 15.54 19.12
CA HIS A 138 0.91 16.01 18.08
C HIS A 138 -0.53 15.54 18.32
N SER A 139 -0.74 14.26 18.59
CA SER A 139 -2.10 13.71 18.81
C SER A 139 -2.75 14.25 20.08
N SER A 140 -1.98 14.48 21.15
CA SER A 140 -2.48 15.12 22.37
C SER A 140 -2.84 16.58 22.14
N ALA A 141 -1.98 17.34 21.46
CA ALA A 141 -2.27 18.73 21.10
C ALA A 141 -3.50 18.85 20.18
N SER A 142 -3.63 17.95 19.20
CA SER A 142 -4.81 17.86 18.33
C SER A 142 -6.09 17.58 19.12
N ALA A 143 -6.05 16.63 20.07
CA ALA A 143 -7.17 16.35 20.95
C ALA A 143 -7.54 17.57 21.82
N ALA A 144 -6.53 18.27 22.38
CA ALA A 144 -6.73 19.48 23.16
C ALA A 144 -7.38 20.60 22.33
N VAL A 145 -6.90 20.85 21.10
CA VAL A 145 -7.50 21.86 20.19
C VAL A 145 -8.95 21.53 19.89
N ARG A 146 -9.28 20.26 19.59
CA ARG A 146 -10.67 19.84 19.32
C ARG A 146 -11.58 20.02 20.53
N TRP A 147 -11.05 19.83 21.74
CA TRP A 147 -11.80 19.97 22.99
C TRP A 147 -11.95 21.44 23.43
N LEU A 148 -10.90 22.25 23.27
CA LEU A 148 -10.88 23.66 23.68
C LEU A 148 -11.61 24.58 22.70
N ALA A 149 -11.51 24.34 21.39
CA ALA A 149 -12.04 25.28 20.39
C ALA A 149 -13.54 25.60 20.59
N PRO A 150 -14.44 24.61 20.80
CA PRO A 150 -15.85 24.91 21.10
C PRO A 150 -16.03 25.70 22.41
N LYS A 151 -15.21 25.43 23.43
CA LYS A 151 -15.28 26.09 24.74
C LYS A 151 -14.84 27.56 24.68
N LEU A 152 -13.92 27.87 23.78
CA LEU A 152 -13.40 29.22 23.54
C LEU A 152 -14.20 29.99 22.48
N GLY A 153 -15.34 29.45 22.00
CA GLY A 153 -16.16 30.08 20.97
C GLY A 153 -15.51 30.11 19.58
N VAL A 154 -14.41 29.37 19.36
CA VAL A 154 -13.71 29.30 18.06
C VAL A 154 -14.34 28.22 17.20
N ALA A 155 -14.70 28.56 15.95
CA ALA A 155 -15.24 27.60 15.00
C ALA A 155 -14.29 26.38 14.84
N PRO A 156 -14.73 25.13 15.11
CA PRO A 156 -13.85 23.96 15.12
C PRO A 156 -13.07 23.75 13.82
N ARG A 157 -13.68 24.05 12.67
CA ARG A 157 -13.03 23.98 11.35
C ARG A 157 -11.83 24.93 11.22
N ARG A 158 -11.96 26.16 11.75
CA ARG A 158 -10.88 27.16 11.72
C ARG A 158 -9.76 26.79 12.69
N ALA A 159 -10.11 26.38 13.91
CA ALA A 159 -9.13 25.92 14.90
C ALA A 159 -8.32 24.72 14.38
N ARG A 160 -9.00 23.74 13.77
CA ARG A 160 -8.36 22.57 13.15
C ARG A 160 -7.43 22.96 11.99
N ALA A 161 -7.87 23.87 11.12
CA ALA A 161 -7.03 24.38 10.02
C ALA A 161 -5.78 25.10 10.52
N ALA A 162 -5.92 25.99 11.51
CA ALA A 162 -4.79 26.72 12.10
C ALA A 162 -3.81 25.76 12.78
N PHE A 163 -4.32 24.78 13.54
CA PHE A 163 -3.50 23.75 14.16
C PHE A 163 -2.68 22.97 13.11
N LEU A 164 -3.34 22.43 12.09
CA LEU A 164 -2.67 21.63 11.05
C LEU A 164 -1.67 22.47 10.24
N LEU A 165 -1.94 23.74 10.00
CA LEU A 165 -1.01 24.64 9.32
C LEU A 165 0.24 24.86 10.18
N LEU A 166 0.05 25.20 11.46
CA LEU A 166 1.15 25.46 12.39
C LEU A 166 2.01 24.21 12.56
N THR A 167 1.40 23.06 12.88
CA THR A 167 2.15 21.82 13.07
C THR A 167 2.77 21.33 11.77
N GLY A 168 2.11 21.52 10.63
CA GLY A 168 2.65 21.19 9.31
C GLY A 168 3.89 22.00 8.95
N VAL A 169 3.82 23.32 9.11
CA VAL A 169 4.96 24.23 8.85
C VAL A 169 6.12 23.95 9.81
N LEU A 170 5.85 23.76 11.11
CA LEU A 170 6.89 23.41 12.08
C LEU A 170 7.53 22.07 11.77
N TYR A 171 6.73 21.05 11.45
CA TYR A 171 7.22 19.71 11.17
C TYR A 171 8.04 19.66 9.88
N VAL A 172 7.49 20.17 8.77
CA VAL A 172 8.19 20.15 7.47
C VAL A 172 9.38 21.12 7.49
N GLY A 173 9.28 22.24 8.21
CA GLY A 173 10.38 23.16 8.45
C GLY A 173 11.51 22.51 9.25
N ALA A 174 11.21 21.71 10.28
CA ALA A 174 12.25 20.96 11.00
C ALA A 174 12.91 19.89 10.10
N LEU A 175 12.13 19.21 9.25
CA LEU A 175 12.64 18.17 8.37
C LEU A 175 13.48 18.72 7.21
N HIS A 176 13.07 19.82 6.59
CA HIS A 176 13.65 20.29 5.32
C HIS A 176 14.16 21.73 5.36
N GLY A 177 14.06 22.39 6.50
CA GLY A 177 14.54 23.75 6.71
C GLY A 177 13.97 24.72 5.69
N VAL A 178 14.85 25.49 5.05
CA VAL A 178 14.49 26.49 4.04
C VAL A 178 13.88 25.88 2.77
N ASN A 179 14.07 24.58 2.52
CA ASN A 179 13.47 23.91 1.36
C ASN A 179 11.94 23.79 1.47
N LEU A 180 11.35 24.03 2.65
CA LEU A 180 9.90 24.23 2.78
C LEU A 180 9.40 25.33 1.83
N LEU A 181 10.18 26.39 1.61
CA LEU A 181 9.82 27.46 0.68
C LEU A 181 9.67 26.93 -0.76
N LYS A 182 10.56 26.03 -1.19
CA LYS A 182 10.48 25.39 -2.52
C LYS A 182 9.21 24.55 -2.63
N ILE A 183 8.86 23.78 -1.60
CA ILE A 183 7.62 23.00 -1.55
C ILE A 183 6.39 23.91 -1.67
N LEU A 184 6.38 25.06 -0.98
CA LEU A 184 5.29 26.04 -1.05
C LEU A 184 5.20 26.72 -2.43
N VAL A 185 6.33 27.05 -3.06
CA VAL A 185 6.36 27.61 -4.42
C VAL A 185 5.81 26.60 -5.43
N ILE A 186 6.21 25.34 -5.34
CA ILE A 186 5.67 24.27 -6.19
C ILE A 186 4.16 24.11 -5.93
N ALA A 187 3.71 24.20 -4.68
CA ALA A 187 2.30 24.16 -4.35
C ALA A 187 1.53 25.35 -4.95
N ALA A 188 2.10 26.55 -4.94
CA ALA A 188 1.49 27.73 -5.54
C ALA A 188 1.38 27.60 -7.07
N GLY A 189 2.44 27.08 -7.72
CA GLY A 189 2.43 26.74 -9.14
C GLY A 189 1.35 25.70 -9.48
N ASN A 190 1.23 24.65 -8.68
CA ASN A 190 0.17 23.65 -8.83
C ASN A 190 -1.23 24.24 -8.64
N TYR A 191 -1.42 25.16 -7.68
CA TYR A 191 -2.70 25.83 -7.48
C TYR A 191 -3.08 26.64 -8.73
N GLY A 192 -2.14 27.42 -9.28
CA GLY A 192 -2.33 28.14 -10.54
C GLY A 192 -2.68 27.21 -11.70
N LEU A 193 -1.93 26.11 -11.84
CA LEU A 193 -2.18 25.07 -12.85
C LEU A 193 -3.58 24.48 -12.72
N ALA A 194 -4.00 24.09 -11.53
CA ALA A 194 -5.33 23.55 -11.26
C ALA A 194 -6.43 24.53 -11.70
N ARG A 195 -6.30 25.82 -11.38
CA ARG A 195 -7.26 26.87 -11.80
C ARG A 195 -7.35 27.02 -13.31
N VAL A 196 -6.23 26.92 -14.03
CA VAL A 196 -6.23 26.91 -15.50
C VAL A 196 -6.91 25.64 -16.02
N CYS A 197 -6.54 24.48 -15.49
CA CYS A 197 -7.08 23.18 -15.91
C CYS A 197 -8.59 23.04 -15.73
N THR A 198 -9.19 23.66 -14.70
CA THR A 198 -10.66 23.66 -14.51
C THR A 198 -11.44 24.31 -15.66
N ARG A 199 -10.75 25.04 -16.55
CA ARG A 199 -11.35 25.70 -17.73
C ARG A 199 -11.05 24.96 -19.04
N LEU A 200 -10.26 23.88 -19.00
CA LEU A 200 -9.81 23.14 -20.18
C LEU A 200 -10.62 21.84 -20.38
N PRO A 201 -10.68 21.30 -21.60
CA PRO A 201 -11.22 19.97 -21.84
C PRO A 201 -10.48 18.91 -21.02
N ARG A 202 -11.20 17.91 -20.48
CA ARG A 202 -10.65 16.87 -19.59
C ARG A 202 -9.36 16.20 -20.09
N PRO A 203 -9.25 15.77 -21.36
CA PRO A 203 -8.03 15.10 -21.83
C PRO A 203 -6.81 16.03 -21.81
N LEU A 204 -7.01 17.31 -22.15
CA LEU A 204 -5.95 18.32 -22.13
C LEU A 204 -5.56 18.69 -20.69
N ALA A 205 -6.55 18.89 -19.82
CA ALA A 205 -6.31 19.14 -18.39
C ALA A 205 -5.52 17.98 -17.75
N PHE A 206 -5.93 16.73 -18.03
CA PHE A 206 -5.24 15.54 -17.56
C PHE A 206 -3.79 15.47 -18.06
N ALA A 207 -3.57 15.67 -19.36
CA ALA A 207 -2.24 15.64 -19.95
C ALA A 207 -1.35 16.74 -19.36
N LEU A 208 -1.87 17.97 -19.21
CA LEU A 208 -1.11 19.10 -18.70
C LEU A 208 -0.69 18.88 -17.23
N VAL A 209 -1.62 18.41 -16.37
CA VAL A 209 -1.31 18.09 -14.96
C VAL A 209 -0.19 17.06 -14.87
N TRP A 210 -0.29 15.97 -15.65
CA TRP A 210 0.71 14.90 -15.61
C TRP A 210 2.06 15.34 -16.19
N VAL A 211 2.08 16.02 -17.33
CA VAL A 211 3.33 16.50 -17.95
C VAL A 211 4.04 17.47 -17.01
N CYS A 212 3.33 18.45 -16.43
CA CYS A 212 3.94 19.39 -15.49
C CYS A 212 4.52 18.69 -14.26
N HIS A 213 3.78 17.76 -13.64
CA HIS A 213 4.27 17.10 -12.43
C HIS A 213 5.37 16.07 -12.67
N VAL A 214 5.35 15.35 -13.79
CA VAL A 214 6.48 14.50 -14.20
C VAL A 214 7.71 15.35 -14.51
N ALA A 215 7.56 16.48 -15.19
CA ALA A 215 8.67 17.40 -15.45
C ALA A 215 9.28 17.95 -14.16
N VAL A 216 8.46 18.36 -13.18
CA VAL A 216 8.96 18.80 -11.87
C VAL A 216 9.63 17.64 -11.11
N LEU A 217 9.05 16.44 -11.12
CA LEU A 217 9.64 15.26 -10.47
C LEU A 217 11.04 14.97 -11.03
N VAL A 218 11.18 14.95 -12.37
CA VAL A 218 12.45 14.73 -13.07
C VAL A 218 13.43 15.87 -12.80
N ALA A 219 13.00 17.13 -12.90
CA ALA A 219 13.86 18.28 -12.68
C ALA A 219 14.40 18.32 -11.24
N VAL A 220 13.53 18.12 -10.25
CA VAL A 220 13.93 18.14 -8.84
C VAL A 220 14.87 16.96 -8.53
N PHE A 221 14.70 15.80 -9.17
CA PHE A 221 15.64 14.69 -9.00
C PHE A 221 17.02 14.97 -9.62
N TYR A 222 17.09 15.32 -10.91
CA TYR A 222 18.37 15.51 -11.61
C TYR A 222 19.12 16.77 -11.17
N LEU A 223 18.41 17.77 -10.64
CA LEU A 223 19.01 18.98 -10.09
C LEU A 223 19.20 18.88 -8.57
N GLU A 224 19.15 17.68 -7.98
CA GLU A 224 19.40 17.41 -6.55
C GLU A 224 18.59 18.31 -5.59
N GLY A 225 17.32 18.56 -5.90
CA GLY A 225 16.46 19.43 -5.10
C GLY A 225 16.66 20.93 -5.35
N VAL A 226 17.28 21.28 -6.49
CA VAL A 226 17.52 22.65 -6.98
C VAL A 226 18.12 23.52 -5.88
N PRO A 227 19.41 23.35 -5.53
CA PRO A 227 20.11 24.20 -4.57
C PRO A 227 19.88 25.70 -4.83
N PHE A 228 19.73 26.50 -3.77
CA PHE A 228 19.51 27.93 -3.87
C PHE A 228 20.63 28.63 -4.63
N ARG A 229 21.88 28.16 -4.51
CA ARG A 229 23.02 28.64 -5.31
C ARG A 229 22.78 28.57 -6.83
N MET A 230 21.98 27.61 -7.31
CA MET A 230 21.65 27.46 -8.73
C MET A 230 20.55 28.42 -9.19
N LEU A 231 19.68 28.84 -8.27
CA LEU A 231 18.63 29.82 -8.57
C LEU A 231 19.20 31.23 -8.56
N VAL A 232 19.90 31.58 -7.48
CA VAL A 232 20.54 32.87 -7.28
C VAL A 232 21.81 32.65 -6.46
N PRO A 233 23.02 32.90 -6.99
CA PRO A 233 24.27 32.66 -6.27
C PRO A 233 24.36 33.36 -4.89
N SER A 234 23.74 34.53 -4.74
CA SER A 234 23.70 35.26 -3.46
C SER A 234 22.88 34.56 -2.36
N LEU A 235 22.06 33.57 -2.71
CA LEU A 235 21.28 32.76 -1.77
C LEU A 235 21.96 31.42 -1.42
N ALA A 236 23.21 31.20 -1.85
CA ALA A 236 23.94 29.95 -1.58
C ALA A 236 24.03 29.60 -0.08
N TRP A 237 24.08 30.61 0.81
CA TRP A 237 24.10 30.41 2.25
C TRP A 237 22.84 29.71 2.80
N LEU A 238 21.70 29.78 2.09
CA LEU A 238 20.48 29.07 2.48
C LEU A 238 20.62 27.55 2.35
N ASP A 239 21.51 27.06 1.48
CA ASP A 239 21.70 25.61 1.27
C ASP A 239 22.22 24.89 2.52
N GLU A 240 22.87 25.62 3.44
CA GLU A 240 23.33 25.11 4.74
C GLU A 240 22.16 24.80 5.70
N TYR A 241 21.01 25.46 5.53
CA TYR A 241 19.84 25.35 6.41
C TYR A 241 18.79 24.37 5.89
N SER A 242 19.24 23.19 5.47
CA SER A 242 18.39 22.19 4.77
C SER A 242 17.59 21.24 5.67
N GLY A 243 17.63 21.44 7.00
CA GLY A 243 16.88 20.67 7.99
C GLY A 243 17.48 19.30 8.30
N LEU A 244 16.72 18.46 9.01
CA LEU A 244 17.15 17.11 9.43
C LEU A 244 17.36 16.14 8.25
N ILE A 245 16.62 16.33 7.16
CA ILE A 245 16.66 15.51 5.95
C ILE A 245 16.99 16.42 4.76
N HIS A 246 18.28 16.48 4.43
CA HIS A 246 18.81 17.31 3.34
C HIS A 246 18.15 17.02 1.98
N ARG A 247 17.86 15.74 1.70
CA ARG A 247 17.27 15.28 0.42
C ARG A 247 15.76 15.42 0.41
N TRP A 248 15.26 16.66 0.52
CA TRP A 248 13.82 16.96 0.54
C TRP A 248 13.09 16.42 -0.70
N TYR A 249 13.78 16.34 -1.84
CA TYR A 249 13.26 15.83 -3.10
C TYR A 249 12.84 14.36 -3.05
N ILE A 250 13.37 13.55 -2.14
CA ILE A 250 12.90 12.16 -1.93
C ILE A 250 11.49 12.18 -1.31
N SER A 251 11.27 13.06 -0.33
CA SER A 251 9.95 13.25 0.29
C SER A 251 8.97 13.97 -0.65
N TYR A 252 9.49 14.73 -1.62
CA TYR A 252 8.68 15.36 -2.65
C TYR A 252 7.90 14.34 -3.50
N ASN A 253 8.38 13.10 -3.66
CA ASN A 253 7.66 12.08 -4.41
C ASN A 253 6.25 11.85 -3.85
N PHE A 254 6.08 11.81 -2.52
CA PHE A 254 4.74 11.75 -1.90
C PHE A 254 3.95 13.05 -2.05
N SER A 255 4.64 14.19 -1.97
CA SER A 255 4.04 15.51 -2.20
C SER A 255 3.46 15.65 -3.60
N MET A 256 4.16 15.17 -4.63
CA MET A 256 3.71 15.17 -6.02
C MET A 256 2.37 14.42 -6.19
N LEU A 257 2.19 13.28 -5.53
CA LEU A 257 0.93 12.53 -5.56
C LEU A 257 -0.24 13.35 -4.99
N ARG A 258 0.03 14.15 -3.93
CA ARG A 258 -0.96 15.05 -3.34
C ARG A 258 -1.29 16.20 -4.27
N LEU A 259 -0.29 16.79 -4.93
CA LEU A 259 -0.49 17.89 -5.88
C LEU A 259 -1.34 17.46 -7.07
N VAL A 260 -1.03 16.31 -7.69
CA VAL A 260 -1.83 15.69 -8.77
C VAL A 260 -3.27 15.42 -8.28
N SER A 261 -3.42 14.85 -7.09
CA SER A 261 -4.74 14.54 -6.52
C SER A 261 -5.59 15.80 -6.35
N PHE A 262 -5.02 16.88 -5.81
CA PHE A 262 -5.69 18.17 -5.69
C PHE A 262 -6.08 18.74 -7.05
N ALA A 263 -5.15 18.76 -8.01
CA ALA A 263 -5.38 19.33 -9.34
C ALA A 263 -6.50 18.59 -10.09
N LEU A 264 -6.45 17.26 -10.17
CA LEU A 264 -7.45 16.46 -10.87
C LEU A 264 -8.80 16.44 -10.15
N ASP A 265 -8.82 16.37 -8.82
CA ASP A 265 -10.10 16.45 -8.08
C ASP A 265 -10.76 17.82 -8.29
N SER A 266 -10.00 18.91 -8.43
CA SER A 266 -10.56 20.24 -8.70
C SER A 266 -11.18 20.35 -10.10
N VAL A 267 -10.54 19.74 -11.11
CA VAL A 267 -11.05 19.64 -12.49
C VAL A 267 -12.33 18.81 -12.54
N TRP A 268 -12.39 17.71 -11.79
CA TRP A 268 -13.62 16.90 -11.74
C TRP A 268 -14.74 17.59 -10.98
N ALA A 269 -14.43 18.40 -9.97
CA ALA A 269 -15.41 19.19 -9.24
C ALA A 269 -16.01 20.34 -10.07
N SER A 270 -15.26 20.93 -11.01
CA SER A 270 -15.79 21.98 -11.90
C SER A 270 -16.88 21.49 -12.85
N ASP A 271 -16.84 20.21 -13.22
CA ASP A 271 -17.81 19.61 -14.14
C ASP A 271 -19.05 19.03 -13.44
N ALA A 272 -18.95 18.73 -12.15
CA ALA A 272 -19.94 17.97 -11.41
C ALA A 272 -20.22 18.62 -10.05
N TYR A 273 -21.11 19.61 -10.03
CA TYR A 273 -21.74 20.01 -8.78
C TYR A 273 -22.86 19.01 -8.45
N GLN A 274 -22.62 18.16 -7.45
CA GLN A 274 -23.69 17.51 -6.70
C GLN A 274 -23.54 17.87 -5.21
N PRO A 275 -24.63 18.24 -4.51
CA PRO A 275 -24.59 18.57 -3.09
C PRO A 275 -24.14 17.37 -2.24
N PRO A 276 -23.64 17.60 -1.00
CA PRO A 276 -22.94 16.58 -0.24
C PRO A 276 -23.87 15.44 0.21
N SER A 277 -23.46 14.19 -0.06
CA SER A 277 -23.98 13.02 0.65
C SER A 277 -23.31 12.92 2.02
N HIS A 278 -24.13 13.16 3.04
CA HIS A 278 -24.04 12.89 4.48
C HIS A 278 -22.65 12.74 5.15
N ALA A 279 -22.51 13.46 6.27
CA ALA A 279 -21.57 13.11 7.33
C ALA A 279 -21.73 11.62 7.68
N ARG A 280 -20.63 10.84 7.55
CA ARG A 280 -20.51 9.35 7.68
C ARG A 280 -20.58 8.54 6.38
N ALA A 281 -20.38 9.15 5.22
CA ALA A 281 -20.13 8.41 3.98
C ALA A 281 -18.96 7.39 4.10
N PRO A 282 -19.09 6.18 3.53
CA PRO A 282 -18.01 5.20 3.46
C PRO A 282 -16.81 5.76 2.69
N ALA A 283 -15.61 5.22 2.92
CA ALA A 283 -14.36 5.81 2.42
C ALA A 283 -14.37 6.01 0.89
N LYS A 284 -14.83 5.01 0.12
CA LYS A 284 -14.99 5.10 -1.33
C LYS A 284 -15.89 6.27 -1.77
N ALA A 285 -16.98 6.52 -1.05
CA ALA A 285 -17.87 7.62 -1.39
C ALA A 285 -17.21 8.97 -1.08
N ARG A 286 -16.49 9.11 0.05
CA ARG A 286 -15.71 10.33 0.36
C ARG A 286 -14.64 10.63 -0.68
N VAL A 287 -13.99 9.60 -1.22
CA VAL A 287 -13.02 9.73 -2.31
C VAL A 287 -13.71 10.22 -3.60
N GLN A 288 -14.89 9.69 -3.92
CA GLN A 288 -15.59 9.95 -5.18
C GLN A 288 -16.38 11.26 -5.20
N THR A 289 -16.92 11.69 -4.06
CA THR A 289 -17.74 12.90 -3.97
C THR A 289 -16.85 14.15 -4.08
N PRO A 290 -17.07 15.01 -5.10
CA PRO A 290 -16.36 16.28 -5.20
C PRO A 290 -16.85 17.26 -4.13
N HIS A 291 -15.98 18.21 -3.76
CA HIS A 291 -16.34 19.33 -2.89
C HIS A 291 -16.80 20.53 -3.73
N ALA A 292 -17.36 21.56 -3.08
CA ALA A 292 -17.62 22.81 -3.79
C ALA A 292 -16.31 23.39 -4.35
N VAL A 293 -16.32 23.92 -5.57
CA VAL A 293 -15.12 24.48 -6.23
C VAL A 293 -14.43 25.56 -5.37
N ALA A 294 -15.21 26.30 -4.57
CA ALA A 294 -14.70 27.30 -3.63
C ALA A 294 -13.86 26.71 -2.47
N GLU A 295 -13.96 25.41 -2.19
CA GLU A 295 -13.20 24.74 -1.14
C GLU A 295 -11.80 24.28 -1.60
N TYR A 296 -11.57 24.22 -2.91
CA TYR A 296 -10.25 23.97 -3.52
C TYR A 296 -9.42 25.25 -3.50
N THR A 297 -9.01 25.67 -2.31
CA THR A 297 -8.17 26.86 -2.07
C THR A 297 -6.70 26.47 -1.93
N TYR A 298 -5.80 27.45 -2.12
CA TYR A 298 -4.38 27.27 -1.83
C TYR A 298 -4.13 26.82 -0.38
N LEU A 299 -4.88 27.36 0.60
CA LEU A 299 -4.79 26.94 1.99
C LEU A 299 -5.18 25.46 2.16
N SER A 300 -6.29 25.01 1.56
CA SER A 300 -6.70 23.60 1.60
C SER A 300 -5.62 22.69 1.04
N GLN A 301 -4.97 23.10 -0.05
CA GLN A 301 -3.86 22.37 -0.66
C GLN A 301 -2.63 22.31 0.26
N VAL A 302 -2.23 23.43 0.88
CA VAL A 302 -1.10 23.47 1.82
C VAL A 302 -1.36 22.59 3.04
N LEU A 303 -2.57 22.62 3.62
CA LEU A 303 -2.95 21.76 4.74
C LEU A 303 -2.87 20.27 4.38
N TYR A 304 -3.29 19.92 3.17
CA TYR A 304 -3.18 18.57 2.65
C TYR A 304 -1.73 18.15 2.41
N LEU A 305 -0.92 19.06 1.83
CA LEU A 305 0.47 18.81 1.52
C LEU A 305 1.32 18.61 2.77
N LEU A 306 1.17 19.49 3.77
CA LEU A 306 2.03 19.53 4.96
C LEU A 306 1.49 18.69 6.12
N TYR A 307 0.51 17.81 5.90
CA TYR A 307 -0.08 16.98 6.94
C TYR A 307 0.98 16.05 7.60
N PRO A 308 1.42 16.30 8.85
CA PRO A 308 2.57 15.63 9.44
C PRO A 308 2.47 14.10 9.49
N PRO A 309 1.33 13.49 9.90
CA PRO A 309 1.23 12.05 10.06
C PRO A 309 1.51 11.22 8.82
N LEU A 310 1.43 11.81 7.63
CA LEU A 310 1.57 11.08 6.37
C LEU A 310 2.62 11.73 5.44
N PHE A 311 3.38 12.72 5.90
CA PHE A 311 4.25 13.53 5.04
C PHE A 311 5.47 12.74 4.51
N ILE A 312 6.20 12.05 5.40
CA ILE A 312 7.40 11.27 5.02
C ILE A 312 7.01 9.87 4.52
N ALA A 313 6.11 9.21 5.25
CA ALA A 313 5.72 7.83 4.99
C ALA A 313 4.31 7.58 5.52
N GLY A 314 3.70 6.47 5.08
CA GLY A 314 2.36 6.06 5.47
C GLY A 314 1.43 5.91 4.28
N PRO A 315 0.14 5.70 4.55
CA PRO A 315 -0.86 5.63 3.49
C PRO A 315 -1.03 6.95 2.73
N ILE A 316 -1.23 6.83 1.43
CA ILE A 316 -1.60 7.91 0.52
C ILE A 316 -3.11 8.09 0.60
N VAL A 317 -3.52 9.24 1.13
CA VAL A 317 -4.91 9.69 1.13
C VAL A 317 -5.14 10.64 -0.04
N THR A 318 -6.35 10.64 -0.62
CA THR A 318 -6.72 11.59 -1.68
C THR A 318 -7.18 12.93 -1.10
N PHE A 319 -7.17 14.00 -1.90
CA PHE A 319 -7.60 15.32 -1.44
C PHE A 319 -9.05 15.30 -0.96
N ASN A 320 -9.98 14.75 -1.75
CA ASN A 320 -11.39 14.72 -1.38
C ASN A 320 -11.64 14.01 -0.05
N ASP A 321 -10.99 12.86 0.18
CA ASP A 321 -11.14 12.11 1.42
C ASP A 321 -10.52 12.86 2.60
N PHE A 322 -9.27 13.33 2.47
CA PHE A 322 -8.60 14.11 3.53
C PHE A 322 -9.40 15.36 3.92
N HIS A 323 -9.86 16.13 2.93
CA HIS A 323 -10.59 17.37 3.18
C HIS A 323 -11.95 17.11 3.83
N SER A 324 -12.66 16.05 3.41
CA SER A 324 -13.92 15.65 4.05
C SER A 324 -13.76 15.34 5.54
N GLN A 325 -12.70 14.61 5.90
CA GLN A 325 -12.40 14.23 7.28
C GLN A 325 -11.84 15.39 8.11
N ARG A 326 -11.13 16.33 7.49
CA ARG A 326 -10.68 17.56 8.17
C ARG A 326 -11.87 18.44 8.55
N VAL A 327 -12.83 18.59 7.65
CA VAL A 327 -14.02 19.43 7.81
C VAL A 327 -15.03 18.78 8.75
N THR A 328 -15.17 17.45 8.66
CA THR A 328 -16.04 16.62 9.50
C THR A 328 -15.26 15.40 10.01
N PRO A 329 -14.55 15.51 11.14
CA PRO A 329 -13.75 14.42 11.70
C PRO A 329 -14.55 13.15 11.95
N LEU A 330 -13.93 12.00 11.65
CA LEU A 330 -14.53 10.69 11.92
C LEU A 330 -14.41 10.36 13.42
N ALA A 331 -15.48 9.78 13.97
CA ALA A 331 -15.46 9.23 15.32
C ALA A 331 -14.83 7.83 15.29
N ILE A 332 -13.50 7.77 15.35
CA ILE A 332 -12.77 6.49 15.39
C ILE A 332 -12.84 5.92 16.80
N SER A 333 -13.34 4.70 16.94
CA SER A 333 -13.52 4.08 18.26
C SER A 333 -12.18 3.80 18.94
N ARG A 334 -12.11 4.01 20.26
CA ARG A 334 -10.91 3.69 21.07
C ARG A 334 -10.50 2.22 20.93
N ARG A 335 -11.48 1.32 20.82
CA ARG A 335 -11.25 -0.12 20.58
C ARG A 335 -10.55 -0.37 19.25
N ALA A 336 -10.95 0.32 18.18
CA ALA A 336 -10.29 0.20 16.88
C ALA A 336 -8.85 0.70 16.93
N VAL A 337 -8.61 1.86 17.57
CA VAL A 337 -7.25 2.40 17.76
C VAL A 337 -6.39 1.46 18.59
N LEU A 338 -6.89 0.96 19.73
CA LEU A 338 -6.15 0.03 20.59
C LEU A 338 -5.83 -1.29 19.87
N GLY A 339 -6.81 -1.87 19.17
CA GLY A 339 -6.57 -3.05 18.35
C GLY A 339 -5.53 -2.80 17.25
N TYR A 340 -5.48 -1.58 16.70
CA TYR A 340 -4.46 -1.19 15.72
C TYR A 340 -3.08 -0.98 16.35
N MET A 341 -3.00 -0.40 17.56
CA MET A 341 -1.76 -0.29 18.32
C MET A 341 -1.14 -1.65 18.59
N VAL A 342 -1.95 -2.63 19.01
CA VAL A 342 -1.49 -4.02 19.20
C VAL A 342 -0.93 -4.60 17.89
N ARG A 343 -1.57 -4.35 16.75
CA ARG A 343 -1.06 -4.79 15.43
C ARG A 343 0.25 -4.12 15.04
N CYS A 344 0.46 -2.86 15.42
CA CYS A 344 1.74 -2.17 15.22
C CYS A 344 2.82 -2.79 16.10
N ALA A 345 2.52 -3.01 17.39
CA ALA A 345 3.44 -3.65 18.32
C ALA A 345 3.85 -5.06 17.86
N VAL A 346 2.89 -5.88 17.42
CA VAL A 346 3.19 -7.21 16.86
C VAL A 346 4.09 -7.11 15.63
N ALA A 347 3.84 -6.17 14.71
CA ALA A 347 4.70 -5.99 13.53
C ALA A 347 6.14 -5.59 13.90
N ILE A 348 6.30 -4.67 14.86
CA ILE A 348 7.61 -4.26 15.39
C ILE A 348 8.30 -5.46 16.04
N LEU A 349 7.61 -6.20 16.91
CA LEU A 349 8.19 -7.38 17.55
C LEU A 349 8.56 -8.47 16.53
N SER A 350 7.78 -8.65 15.47
CA SER A 350 8.08 -9.61 14.40
C SER A 350 9.37 -9.26 13.65
N ILE A 351 9.57 -8.00 13.24
CA ILE A 351 10.82 -7.61 12.59
C ILE A 351 12.01 -7.66 13.55
N GLU A 352 11.81 -7.27 14.81
CA GLU A 352 12.88 -7.37 15.81
C GLU A 352 13.26 -8.83 16.05
N PHE A 353 12.29 -9.75 16.10
CA PHE A 353 12.58 -11.18 16.18
C PHE A 353 13.38 -11.66 14.97
N VAL A 354 12.97 -11.32 13.75
CA VAL A 354 13.73 -11.68 12.54
C VAL A 354 15.16 -11.14 12.63
N LEU A 355 15.36 -9.89 13.04
CA LEU A 355 16.69 -9.28 13.13
C LEU A 355 17.60 -9.88 14.21
N HIS A 356 17.06 -10.46 15.28
CA HIS A 356 17.87 -11.10 16.35
C HIS A 356 18.15 -12.59 16.10
N TYR A 357 17.35 -13.25 15.26
CA TYR A 357 17.42 -14.71 15.07
C TYR A 357 17.78 -15.12 13.64
N MET A 358 17.51 -14.27 12.64
CA MET A 358 17.67 -14.57 11.22
C MET A 358 18.43 -13.42 10.54
N TYR A 359 19.76 -13.46 10.56
CA TYR A 359 20.69 -12.45 10.04
C TYR A 359 20.76 -12.41 8.50
N VAL A 360 19.60 -12.51 7.85
CA VAL A 360 19.45 -12.70 6.41
C VAL A 360 19.99 -11.50 5.63
N ASN A 361 19.83 -10.27 6.14
CA ASN A 361 20.34 -9.09 5.45
C ASN A 361 21.84 -8.91 5.65
N ALA A 362 22.38 -9.28 6.81
CA ALA A 362 23.81 -9.30 7.05
C ALA A 362 24.51 -10.32 6.15
N ILE A 363 24.00 -11.56 6.08
CA ILE A 363 24.48 -12.60 5.17
C ILE A 363 24.43 -12.09 3.73
N LYS A 364 23.31 -11.47 3.35
CA LYS A 364 23.12 -10.92 2.01
C LYS A 364 24.14 -9.82 1.68
N SER A 365 24.29 -8.85 2.58
CA SER A 365 25.16 -7.69 2.40
C SER A 365 26.64 -8.08 2.32
N ALA A 366 27.04 -9.07 3.10
CA ALA A 366 28.37 -9.66 3.06
C ALA A 366 28.60 -10.64 1.89
N ARG A 367 27.54 -10.99 1.13
CA ARG A 367 27.55 -12.08 0.14
C ARG A 367 28.06 -13.42 0.72
N ALA A 368 27.71 -13.70 1.98
CA ALA A 368 28.25 -14.81 2.76
C ALA A 368 27.47 -16.12 2.62
N TRP A 369 27.15 -16.51 1.39
CA TRP A 369 26.34 -17.70 1.07
C TRP A 369 27.12 -18.78 0.29
N ASP A 370 28.45 -18.65 0.20
CA ASP A 370 29.28 -19.65 -0.47
C ASP A 370 29.14 -21.01 0.21
N GLY A 371 28.92 -22.06 -0.59
CA GLY A 371 28.74 -23.42 -0.10
C GLY A 371 27.35 -23.74 0.44
N TYR A 372 26.39 -22.81 0.39
CA TYR A 372 25.01 -23.09 0.75
C TYR A 372 24.37 -24.05 -0.25
N THR A 373 23.56 -24.97 0.27
CA THR A 373 22.73 -25.86 -0.54
C THR A 373 21.64 -25.06 -1.30
N PRO A 374 21.08 -25.61 -2.39
CA PRO A 374 19.99 -24.96 -3.10
C PRO A 374 18.76 -24.64 -2.22
N MET A 375 18.48 -25.47 -1.20
CA MET A 375 17.39 -25.23 -0.25
C MET A 375 17.69 -24.08 0.71
N GLU A 376 18.91 -24.00 1.24
CA GLU A 376 19.36 -22.89 2.08
C GLU A 376 19.33 -21.56 1.34
N LEU A 377 19.78 -21.54 0.09
CA LEU A 377 19.70 -20.36 -0.78
C LEU A 377 18.24 -19.93 -1.03
N ALA A 378 17.34 -20.88 -1.28
CA ALA A 378 15.93 -20.61 -1.48
C ALA A 378 15.28 -20.00 -0.23
N LEU A 379 15.58 -20.54 0.96
CA LEU A 379 15.05 -20.05 2.24
C LEU A 379 15.67 -18.71 2.64
N LEU A 380 16.95 -18.49 2.38
CA LEU A 380 17.60 -17.19 2.55
C LEU A 380 16.91 -16.12 1.67
N GLY A 381 16.67 -16.43 0.40
CA GLY A 381 15.96 -15.54 -0.52
C GLY A 381 14.52 -15.26 -0.07
N PHE A 382 13.78 -16.29 0.36
CA PHE A 382 12.43 -16.17 0.89
C PHE A 382 12.37 -15.23 2.10
N TRP A 383 13.23 -15.43 3.11
CA TRP A 383 13.25 -14.58 4.30
C TRP A 383 13.77 -13.17 4.01
N SER A 384 14.60 -12.99 2.98
CA SER A 384 14.98 -11.65 2.53
C SER A 384 13.76 -10.88 2.00
N LEU A 385 12.86 -11.54 1.27
CA LEU A 385 11.60 -10.93 0.82
C LEU A 385 10.64 -10.66 1.99
N GLU A 386 10.52 -11.58 2.96
CA GLU A 386 9.72 -11.36 4.17
C GLU A 386 10.27 -10.20 5.02
N PHE A 387 11.59 -10.05 5.10
CA PHE A 387 12.20 -8.88 5.73
C PHE A 387 11.81 -7.58 5.01
N VAL A 388 11.88 -7.53 3.67
CA VAL A 388 11.46 -6.35 2.89
C VAL A 388 9.99 -6.01 3.16
N TRP A 389 9.13 -7.02 3.26
CA TRP A 389 7.73 -6.84 3.64
C TRP A 389 7.59 -6.22 5.04
N LEU A 390 8.24 -6.81 6.06
CA LEU A 390 8.21 -6.30 7.43
C LEU A 390 8.75 -4.87 7.54
N LYS A 391 9.87 -4.59 6.87
CA LYS A 391 10.54 -3.28 6.82
C LYS A 391 9.63 -2.17 6.31
N LEU A 392 8.69 -2.48 5.42
CA LEU A 392 7.72 -1.51 4.90
C LEU A 392 6.43 -1.48 5.73
N VAL A 393 5.97 -2.63 6.22
CA VAL A 393 4.78 -2.74 7.08
C VAL A 393 4.92 -1.90 8.34
N VAL A 394 6.07 -1.95 9.02
CA VAL A 394 6.30 -1.23 10.27
C VAL A 394 6.08 0.28 10.13
N PRO A 395 6.81 1.01 9.25
CA PRO A 395 6.57 2.44 9.09
C PRO A 395 5.14 2.72 8.60
N TRP A 396 4.62 1.99 7.61
CA TRP A 396 3.26 2.24 7.11
C TRP A 396 2.18 2.12 8.19
N ARG A 397 2.28 1.12 9.06
CA ARG A 397 1.37 0.96 10.20
C ARG A 397 1.56 2.05 11.24
N THR A 398 2.80 2.41 11.58
CA THR A 398 3.09 3.46 12.56
C THR A 398 2.54 4.83 12.12
N PHE A 399 2.76 5.23 10.87
CA PHE A 399 2.23 6.50 10.34
C PHE A 399 0.70 6.46 10.15
N ARG A 400 0.13 5.30 9.81
CA ARG A 400 -1.34 5.11 9.84
C ARG A 400 -1.90 5.26 11.26
N LEU A 401 -1.26 4.67 12.26
CA LEU A 401 -1.66 4.82 13.67
C LEU A 401 -1.64 6.29 14.09
N TRP A 402 -0.61 7.05 13.68
CA TRP A 402 -0.54 8.49 13.93
C TRP A 402 -1.75 9.21 13.32
N ALA A 403 -2.10 8.93 12.07
CA ALA A 403 -3.29 9.51 11.43
C ALA A 403 -4.60 9.13 12.15
N LEU A 404 -4.74 7.86 12.59
CA LEU A 404 -5.91 7.41 13.36
C LEU A 404 -6.05 8.13 14.70
N LEU A 405 -4.94 8.32 15.44
CA LEU A 405 -4.92 9.08 16.69
C LEU A 405 -5.30 10.55 16.45
N ASP A 406 -4.92 11.08 15.29
CA ASP A 406 -5.32 12.42 14.84
C ASP A 406 -6.75 12.47 14.26
N GLY A 407 -7.49 11.37 14.22
CA GLY A 407 -8.89 11.31 13.79
C GLY A 407 -9.10 11.29 12.27
N VAL A 408 -8.08 10.86 11.51
CA VAL A 408 -8.13 10.66 10.06
C VAL A 408 -7.97 9.17 9.76
N ASP A 409 -9.02 8.54 9.22
CA ASP A 409 -8.99 7.15 8.75
C ASP A 409 -8.48 7.10 7.32
N VAL A 410 -7.36 6.40 7.13
CA VAL A 410 -6.68 6.20 5.85
C VAL A 410 -6.60 4.71 5.51
N PRO A 411 -6.43 4.34 4.22
CA PRO A 411 -6.36 2.93 3.82
C PRO A 411 -5.21 2.17 4.52
N GLU A 412 -5.41 0.90 4.84
CA GLU A 412 -4.29 0.02 5.24
C GLU A 412 -3.43 -0.33 4.03
N ASN A 413 -2.11 -0.11 4.13
CA ASN A 413 -1.18 -0.33 3.02
C ASN A 413 -0.87 -1.78 2.76
N VAL A 414 -0.89 -2.61 3.82
CA VAL A 414 -0.62 -4.03 3.73
C VAL A 414 -1.71 -4.79 4.44
N ILE A 415 -2.64 -5.24 3.62
CA ILE A 415 -3.81 -6.01 4.06
C ILE A 415 -3.54 -7.52 4.12
N ARG A 416 -2.44 -7.99 3.51
CA ARG A 416 -2.03 -9.40 3.46
C ARG A 416 -0.51 -9.51 3.45
N SER A 417 0.01 -10.60 4.00
CA SER A 417 1.42 -10.97 3.82
C SER A 417 1.69 -11.42 2.38
N ILE A 418 2.94 -11.28 1.93
CA ILE A 418 3.43 -11.78 0.64
C ILE A 418 3.19 -13.29 0.50
N THR A 419 3.26 -14.03 1.60
CA THR A 419 2.97 -15.46 1.70
C THR A 419 1.48 -15.82 1.67
N ASN A 420 0.59 -14.82 1.68
CA ASN A 420 -0.86 -15.00 1.65
C ASN A 420 -1.50 -14.29 0.44
N SER A 421 -0.83 -14.37 -0.73
CA SER A 421 -1.32 -13.84 -2.00
C SER A 421 -1.14 -14.85 -3.15
N PRO A 422 -2.19 -15.56 -3.58
CA PRO A 422 -2.07 -16.62 -4.59
C PRO A 422 -2.08 -16.11 -6.04
N SER A 423 -2.02 -14.79 -6.25
CA SER A 423 -2.11 -14.14 -7.57
C SER A 423 -1.22 -12.90 -7.59
N ALA A 424 -0.52 -12.66 -8.70
CA ALA A 424 0.33 -11.48 -8.87
C ALA A 424 -0.52 -10.21 -9.03
N ILE A 425 -1.63 -10.30 -9.77
CA ILE A 425 -2.58 -9.17 -9.90
C ILE A 425 -3.16 -8.79 -8.53
N LEU A 426 -3.54 -9.80 -7.73
CA LEU A 426 -4.08 -9.56 -6.39
C LEU A 426 -3.00 -9.04 -5.43
N PHE A 427 -1.78 -9.57 -5.55
CA PHE A 427 -0.62 -9.09 -4.81
C PHE A 427 -0.43 -7.58 -4.99
N TRP A 428 -0.38 -7.06 -6.23
CA TRP A 428 -0.19 -5.63 -6.50
C TRP A 428 -1.36 -4.74 -6.06
N ARG A 429 -2.56 -5.30 -5.88
CA ARG A 429 -3.72 -4.59 -5.30
C ARG A 429 -3.68 -4.57 -3.77
N ALA A 430 -3.02 -5.55 -3.17
CA ALA A 430 -2.88 -5.71 -1.73
C ALA A 430 -1.60 -5.06 -1.17
N TRP A 431 -0.55 -4.98 -1.98
CA TRP A 431 0.73 -4.36 -1.68
C TRP A 431 0.64 -2.84 -1.87
N HIS A 432 1.14 -2.07 -0.90
CA HIS A 432 1.08 -0.61 -0.90
C HIS A 432 -0.30 -0.10 -1.35
N ARG A 433 -1.36 -0.68 -0.78
CA ARG A 433 -2.73 -0.56 -1.27
C ARG A 433 -3.21 0.89 -1.45
N SER A 434 -2.83 1.81 -0.56
CA SER A 434 -3.22 3.22 -0.73
C SER A 434 -2.66 3.81 -2.03
N TYR A 435 -1.43 3.45 -2.40
CA TYR A 435 -0.81 3.86 -3.64
C TYR A 435 -1.51 3.23 -4.84
N ASN A 436 -1.82 1.93 -4.76
CA ASN A 436 -2.60 1.26 -5.81
C ASN A 436 -3.95 1.97 -6.05
N LEU A 437 -4.68 2.28 -4.99
CA LEU A 437 -5.96 3.00 -5.07
C LEU A 437 -5.80 4.39 -5.70
N TRP A 438 -4.75 5.11 -5.32
CA TRP A 438 -4.41 6.41 -5.89
C TRP A 438 -4.09 6.30 -7.38
N VAL A 439 -3.21 5.38 -7.77
CA VAL A 439 -2.82 5.11 -9.16
C VAL A 439 -4.04 4.70 -9.99
N VAL A 440 -4.90 3.86 -9.43
CA VAL A 440 -6.14 3.43 -10.11
C VAL A 440 -7.02 4.63 -10.44
N ARG A 441 -7.23 5.52 -9.47
CA ARG A 441 -8.08 6.71 -9.62
C ARG A 441 -7.49 7.76 -10.57
N TYR A 442 -6.22 8.11 -10.40
CA TYR A 442 -5.62 9.28 -11.06
C TYR A 442 -4.82 8.95 -12.32
N LEU A 443 -4.59 7.67 -12.63
CA LEU A 443 -3.82 7.26 -13.81
C LEU A 443 -4.52 6.15 -14.59
N TYR A 444 -4.77 4.99 -13.97
CA TYR A 444 -5.29 3.80 -14.68
C TYR A 444 -6.69 4.01 -15.28
N VAL A 445 -7.66 4.49 -14.48
CA VAL A 445 -9.05 4.72 -14.95
C VAL A 445 -9.10 5.80 -16.05
N PRO A 446 -8.45 6.97 -15.91
CA PRO A 446 -8.36 7.96 -16.99
C PRO A 446 -7.76 7.44 -18.30
N LEU A 447 -6.85 6.46 -18.25
CA LEU A 447 -6.23 5.84 -19.45
C LEU A 447 -7.11 4.76 -20.13
N GLY A 448 -8.36 4.58 -19.69
CA GLY A 448 -9.30 3.59 -20.24
C GLY A 448 -9.40 2.30 -19.42
N GLY A 449 -8.66 2.20 -18.32
CA GLY A 449 -8.77 1.13 -17.34
C GLY A 449 -8.74 -0.28 -17.95
N ALA A 450 -9.74 -1.10 -17.62
CA ALA A 450 -9.82 -2.49 -18.05
C ALA A 450 -9.96 -2.66 -19.57
N GLN A 451 -10.49 -1.66 -20.29
CA GLN A 451 -10.62 -1.73 -21.76
C GLN A 451 -9.26 -1.67 -22.47
N ARG A 452 -8.26 -1.02 -21.85
CA ARG A 452 -6.88 -0.89 -22.35
C ARG A 452 -5.88 -1.42 -21.33
N GLN A 453 -6.18 -2.57 -20.71
CA GLN A 453 -5.46 -3.06 -19.53
C GLN A 453 -3.95 -3.14 -19.72
N LEU A 454 -3.44 -3.64 -20.86
CA LEU A 454 -2.00 -3.77 -21.09
C LEU A 454 -1.31 -2.40 -21.21
N LEU A 455 -1.85 -1.50 -22.05
CA LEU A 455 -1.30 -0.15 -22.22
C LEU A 455 -1.38 0.65 -20.91
N ALA A 456 -2.52 0.62 -20.23
CA ALA A 456 -2.69 1.28 -18.95
C ALA A 456 -1.74 0.70 -17.88
N SER A 457 -1.51 -0.61 -17.86
CA SER A 457 -0.53 -1.23 -16.95
C SER A 457 0.89 -0.84 -17.29
N LEU A 458 1.28 -0.78 -18.56
CA LEU A 458 2.61 -0.36 -18.99
C LEU A 458 2.91 1.08 -18.53
N VAL A 459 1.97 2.01 -18.75
CA VAL A 459 2.11 3.40 -18.32
C VAL A 459 2.15 3.49 -16.79
N VAL A 460 1.28 2.75 -16.10
CA VAL A 460 1.26 2.69 -14.63
C VAL A 460 2.59 2.19 -14.08
N PHE A 461 3.10 1.03 -14.51
CA PHE A 461 4.34 0.47 -13.99
C PHE A 461 5.57 1.33 -14.37
N THR A 462 5.55 1.99 -15.54
CA THR A 462 6.56 2.99 -15.89
C THR A 462 6.54 4.16 -14.90
N PHE A 463 5.37 4.72 -14.61
CA PHE A 463 5.24 5.77 -13.60
C PHE A 463 5.68 5.30 -12.21
N VAL A 464 5.30 4.09 -11.80
CA VAL A 464 5.71 3.51 -10.51
C VAL A 464 7.24 3.43 -10.41
N ALA A 465 7.92 2.99 -11.48
CA ALA A 465 9.38 3.00 -11.53
C ALA A 465 9.93 4.42 -11.37
N LEU A 466 9.51 5.36 -12.23
CA LEU A 466 9.97 6.76 -12.21
C LEU A 466 9.71 7.46 -10.86
N TRP A 467 8.61 7.12 -10.20
CA TRP A 467 8.24 7.67 -8.90
C TRP A 467 9.10 7.12 -7.75
N HIS A 468 9.58 5.89 -7.87
CA HIS A 468 10.45 5.28 -6.86
C HIS A 468 11.91 5.71 -7.04
N ASP A 469 12.43 5.60 -8.27
CA ASP A 469 13.80 5.97 -8.62
C ASP A 469 13.92 6.08 -10.16
N LEU A 470 14.74 7.03 -10.63
CA LEU A 470 14.99 7.25 -12.06
C LEU A 470 16.08 6.32 -12.63
N SER A 471 16.46 5.27 -11.89
CA SER A 471 17.42 4.27 -12.36
C SER A 471 16.81 3.36 -13.44
N PHE A 472 17.55 3.15 -14.53
CA PHE A 472 17.15 2.24 -15.60
C PHE A 472 16.92 0.81 -15.12
N THR A 473 17.61 0.39 -14.05
CA THR A 473 17.44 -0.92 -13.41
C THR A 473 16.02 -1.12 -12.88
N LEU A 474 15.46 -0.10 -12.21
CA LEU A 474 14.10 -0.19 -11.68
C LEU A 474 13.05 -0.15 -12.78
N LEU A 475 13.31 0.60 -13.85
CA LEU A 475 12.46 0.62 -15.03
C LEU A 475 12.42 -0.75 -15.74
N ALA A 476 13.58 -1.37 -15.95
CA ALA A 476 13.68 -2.71 -16.52
C ALA A 476 12.96 -3.75 -15.64
N TRP A 477 13.14 -3.66 -14.32
CA TRP A 477 12.41 -4.49 -13.37
C TRP A 477 10.88 -4.30 -13.48
N ALA A 478 10.39 -3.07 -13.58
CA ALA A 478 8.96 -2.79 -13.69
C ALA A 478 8.34 -3.38 -14.97
N TRP A 479 9.05 -3.32 -16.08
CA TRP A 479 8.62 -3.95 -17.34
C TRP A 479 8.65 -5.48 -17.26
N LEU A 480 9.64 -6.06 -16.57
CA LEU A 480 9.69 -7.49 -16.31
C LEU A 480 8.47 -7.96 -15.49
N ILE A 481 8.03 -7.17 -14.50
CA ILE A 481 6.80 -7.45 -13.75
C ILE A 481 5.57 -7.44 -14.67
N VAL A 482 5.46 -6.49 -15.59
CA VAL A 482 4.35 -6.45 -16.56
C VAL A 482 4.35 -7.71 -17.43
N LEU A 483 5.51 -8.12 -17.93
CA LEU A 483 5.67 -9.36 -18.68
C LEU A 483 5.24 -10.58 -17.84
N PHE A 484 5.58 -10.60 -16.56
CA PHE A 484 5.27 -11.70 -15.66
C PHE A 484 3.79 -11.77 -15.25
N ILE A 485 3.01 -10.71 -15.47
CA ILE A 485 1.55 -10.73 -15.30
C ILE A 485 0.85 -11.36 -16.52
N VAL A 486 1.46 -11.36 -17.70
CA VAL A 486 0.85 -11.86 -18.95
C VAL A 486 0.40 -13.33 -18.85
N PRO A 487 1.21 -14.28 -18.33
CA PRO A 487 0.76 -15.66 -18.16
C PRO A 487 -0.48 -15.80 -17.27
N GLU A 488 -0.59 -14.99 -16.21
CA GLU A 488 -1.79 -14.98 -15.37
C GLU A 488 -3.02 -14.47 -16.13
N VAL A 489 -2.87 -13.42 -16.94
CA VAL A 489 -3.94 -12.89 -17.78
C VAL A 489 -4.37 -13.93 -18.81
N LEU A 490 -3.43 -14.56 -19.50
CA LEU A 490 -3.71 -15.64 -20.47
C LEU A 490 -4.37 -16.85 -19.81
N GLY A 491 -3.91 -17.27 -18.62
CA GLY A 491 -4.55 -18.36 -17.89
C GLY A 491 -6.01 -18.06 -17.53
N ARG A 492 -6.31 -16.80 -17.17
CA ARG A 492 -7.68 -16.35 -16.86
C ARG A 492 -8.58 -16.27 -18.10
N THR A 493 -8.02 -16.02 -19.29
CA THR A 493 -8.78 -15.98 -20.55
C THR A 493 -8.97 -17.38 -21.16
N LEU A 494 -7.94 -18.23 -21.13
CA LEU A 494 -7.96 -19.58 -21.69
C LEU A 494 -8.75 -20.56 -20.81
N VAL A 495 -8.67 -20.43 -19.49
CA VAL A 495 -9.37 -21.29 -18.53
C VAL A 495 -10.21 -20.44 -17.57
N PRO A 496 -11.30 -19.80 -18.07
CA PRO A 496 -12.10 -18.89 -17.26
C PRO A 496 -12.79 -19.61 -16.11
N ALA A 497 -12.64 -19.07 -14.90
CA ALA A 497 -13.27 -19.60 -13.68
C ALA A 497 -14.79 -19.67 -13.76
N ARG A 498 -15.42 -18.82 -14.60
CA ARG A 498 -16.88 -18.87 -14.84
C ARG A 498 -17.35 -20.16 -15.52
N VAL A 499 -16.50 -20.77 -16.35
CA VAL A 499 -16.84 -21.98 -17.11
C VAL A 499 -16.34 -23.23 -16.39
N TYR A 500 -15.11 -23.19 -15.86
CA TYR A 500 -14.44 -24.36 -15.29
C TYR A 500 -14.41 -24.39 -13.76
N GLY A 501 -14.88 -23.33 -13.09
CA GLY A 501 -14.74 -23.15 -11.64
C GLY A 501 -15.32 -24.26 -10.77
N GLN A 502 -16.36 -24.93 -11.25
CA GLN A 502 -17.01 -26.05 -10.54
C GLN A 502 -16.30 -27.40 -10.76
N ARG A 503 -15.36 -27.50 -11.71
CA ARG A 503 -14.65 -28.75 -11.99
C ARG A 503 -13.57 -29.00 -10.95
N ALA A 504 -13.48 -30.24 -10.45
CA ALA A 504 -12.54 -30.61 -9.39
C ALA A 504 -11.07 -30.38 -9.78
N TRP A 505 -10.70 -30.60 -11.05
CA TRP A 505 -9.33 -30.38 -11.55
C TRP A 505 -8.94 -28.90 -11.64
N PHE A 506 -9.91 -27.99 -11.77
CA PHE A 506 -9.64 -26.56 -11.98
C PHE A 506 -8.81 -25.96 -10.85
N ARG A 507 -9.08 -26.37 -9.60
CA ARG A 507 -8.30 -25.91 -8.43
C ARG A 507 -6.83 -26.29 -8.50
N HIS A 508 -6.52 -27.45 -9.07
CA HIS A 508 -5.15 -27.97 -9.13
C HIS A 508 -4.38 -27.29 -10.25
N VAL A 509 -5.01 -27.11 -11.42
CA VAL A 509 -4.45 -26.30 -12.51
C VAL A 509 -4.23 -24.85 -12.06
N ARG A 510 -5.20 -24.27 -11.34
CA ARG A 510 -5.09 -22.94 -10.78
C ARG A 510 -3.97 -22.83 -9.74
N ALA A 511 -3.76 -23.84 -8.90
CA ALA A 511 -2.66 -23.89 -7.95
C ALA A 511 -1.30 -24.02 -8.65
N LEU A 512 -1.17 -24.85 -9.69
CA LEU A 512 0.04 -24.91 -10.51
C LEU A 512 0.36 -23.55 -11.16
N GLY A 513 -0.66 -22.85 -11.67
CA GLY A 513 -0.51 -21.48 -12.17
C GLY A 513 -0.04 -20.50 -11.08
N THR A 514 -0.51 -20.65 -9.83
CA THR A 514 0.01 -19.87 -8.70
C THR A 514 1.47 -20.18 -8.41
N VAL A 515 1.87 -21.45 -8.41
CA VAL A 515 3.26 -21.83 -8.18
C VAL A 515 4.17 -21.19 -9.23
N ALA A 516 3.79 -21.26 -10.52
CA ALA A 516 4.52 -20.59 -11.59
C ALA A 516 4.62 -19.07 -11.37
N ASN A 517 3.51 -18.41 -11.04
CA ASN A 517 3.51 -16.98 -10.74
C ASN A 517 4.39 -16.62 -9.54
N VAL A 518 4.39 -17.43 -8.49
CA VAL A 518 5.25 -17.21 -7.31
C VAL A 518 6.72 -17.32 -7.68
N PHE A 519 7.13 -18.34 -8.45
CA PHE A 519 8.51 -18.45 -8.94
C PHE A 519 8.93 -17.25 -9.80
N MET A 520 8.03 -16.77 -10.68
CA MET A 520 8.29 -15.59 -11.50
C MET A 520 8.45 -14.33 -10.64
N MET A 521 7.57 -14.12 -9.66
CA MET A 521 7.66 -12.98 -8.74
C MET A 521 8.88 -13.04 -7.83
N ILE A 522 9.26 -14.21 -7.31
CA ILE A 522 10.50 -14.38 -6.57
C ILE A 522 11.68 -14.02 -7.46
N SER A 523 11.72 -14.53 -8.68
CA SER A 523 12.81 -14.26 -9.63
C SER A 523 12.95 -12.77 -9.95
N ALA A 524 11.85 -12.08 -10.26
CA ALA A 524 11.88 -10.63 -10.52
C ALA A 524 12.39 -9.85 -9.32
N ASN A 525 11.93 -10.18 -8.11
CA ASN A 525 12.34 -9.47 -6.90
C ASN A 525 13.78 -9.78 -6.51
N LEU A 526 14.28 -10.99 -6.77
CA LEU A 526 15.70 -11.31 -6.58
C LEU A 526 16.60 -10.50 -7.51
N VAL A 527 16.20 -10.32 -8.78
CA VAL A 527 16.94 -9.47 -9.73
C VAL A 527 16.94 -8.00 -9.28
N GLY A 528 15.77 -7.47 -8.93
CA GLY A 528 15.60 -6.03 -8.65
C GLY A 528 16.14 -5.58 -7.30
N PHE A 529 16.04 -6.40 -6.25
CA PHE A 529 16.21 -5.94 -4.87
C PHE A 529 17.13 -6.81 -3.99
N VAL A 530 17.55 -7.99 -4.45
CA VAL A 530 18.27 -8.94 -3.59
C VAL A 530 19.68 -9.25 -4.09
N VAL A 531 19.85 -9.85 -5.26
CA VAL A 531 21.16 -10.40 -5.68
C VAL A 531 21.67 -9.86 -7.01
N GLY A 532 20.86 -9.08 -7.73
CA GLY A 532 21.19 -8.61 -9.08
C GLY A 532 21.13 -9.73 -10.12
N LEU A 533 21.54 -9.43 -11.37
CA LEU A 533 21.50 -10.39 -12.48
C LEU A 533 22.45 -11.57 -12.25
N ASP A 534 23.70 -11.30 -11.85
CA ASP A 534 24.72 -12.32 -11.65
C ASP A 534 24.33 -13.31 -10.54
N GLY A 535 23.78 -12.79 -9.45
CA GLY A 535 23.29 -13.62 -8.34
C GLY A 535 22.09 -14.47 -8.70
N VAL A 536 21.16 -13.97 -9.53
CA VAL A 536 20.01 -14.74 -10.00
C VAL A 536 20.44 -15.82 -10.99
N GLN A 537 21.39 -15.52 -11.88
CA GLN A 537 21.99 -16.52 -12.76
C GLN A 537 22.66 -17.62 -11.94
N TYR A 538 23.41 -17.26 -10.90
CA TYR A 538 24.00 -18.23 -9.98
C TYR A 538 22.94 -19.12 -9.33
N VAL A 539 21.91 -18.54 -8.69
CA VAL A 539 20.83 -19.30 -8.04
C VAL A 539 20.12 -20.24 -9.03
N TRP A 540 19.78 -19.77 -10.23
CA TRP A 540 19.13 -20.61 -11.24
C TRP A 540 20.05 -21.70 -11.79
N SER A 541 21.34 -21.41 -11.97
CA SER A 541 22.32 -22.43 -12.37
C SER A 541 22.45 -23.54 -11.32
N GLN A 542 22.39 -23.20 -10.03
CA GLN A 542 22.40 -24.19 -8.95
C GLN A 542 21.11 -25.01 -8.91
N LEU A 543 19.96 -24.37 -9.15
CA LEU A 543 18.64 -25.03 -9.13
C LEU A 543 18.40 -25.94 -10.35
N LEU A 544 18.81 -25.52 -11.55
CA LEU A 544 18.54 -26.26 -12.80
C LEU A 544 19.72 -27.12 -13.25
N GLY A 545 20.95 -26.72 -12.91
CA GLY A 545 22.18 -27.37 -13.37
C GLY A 545 22.63 -28.54 -12.50
N THR A 546 22.06 -28.74 -11.31
CA THR A 546 22.45 -29.81 -10.38
C THR A 546 21.29 -30.75 -10.06
N ARG A 547 21.59 -32.03 -9.78
CA ARG A 547 20.58 -33.00 -9.32
C ARG A 547 19.93 -32.56 -8.01
N ALA A 548 20.72 -32.03 -7.07
CA ALA A 548 20.23 -31.49 -5.81
C ALA A 548 19.29 -30.30 -6.02
N GLY A 549 19.61 -29.43 -6.98
CA GLY A 549 18.77 -28.32 -7.41
C GLY A 549 17.42 -28.78 -7.96
N ALA A 550 17.42 -29.79 -8.84
CA ALA A 550 16.18 -30.33 -9.41
C ALA A 550 15.27 -30.94 -8.34
N VAL A 551 15.84 -31.66 -7.37
CA VAL A 551 15.10 -32.19 -6.20
C VAL A 551 14.54 -31.04 -5.36
N CYS A 552 15.35 -30.00 -5.09
CA CYS A 552 14.90 -28.81 -4.37
C CYS A 552 13.73 -28.13 -5.09
N LEU A 553 13.80 -27.94 -6.42
CA LEU A 553 12.75 -27.32 -7.20
C LEU A 553 11.44 -28.12 -7.15
N LEU A 554 11.52 -29.46 -7.20
CA LEU A 554 10.35 -30.33 -7.04
C LEU A 554 9.74 -30.20 -5.64
N GLN A 555 10.56 -30.18 -4.59
CA GLN A 555 10.11 -29.98 -3.21
C GLN A 555 9.44 -28.61 -3.03
N LEU A 556 10.07 -27.54 -3.51
CA LEU A 556 9.52 -26.18 -3.48
C LEU A 556 8.19 -26.10 -4.22
N THR A 557 8.09 -26.73 -5.39
CA THR A 557 6.84 -26.82 -6.17
C THR A 557 5.74 -27.50 -5.35
N GLY A 558 6.03 -28.62 -4.69
CA GLY A 558 5.09 -29.33 -3.83
C GLY A 558 4.63 -28.48 -2.64
N VAL A 559 5.56 -27.83 -1.94
CA VAL A 559 5.25 -26.94 -0.79
C VAL A 559 4.40 -25.75 -1.23
N LEU A 560 4.79 -25.06 -2.30
CA LEU A 560 4.05 -23.92 -2.83
C LEU A 560 2.66 -24.33 -3.33
N PHE A 561 2.52 -25.53 -3.90
CA PHE A 561 1.21 -26.05 -4.30
C PHE A 561 0.29 -26.24 -3.10
N VAL A 562 0.79 -26.85 -2.02
CA VAL A 562 0.03 -27.02 -0.77
C VAL A 562 -0.33 -25.66 -0.16
N ALA A 563 0.63 -24.73 -0.10
CA ALA A 563 0.38 -23.37 0.35
C ALA A 563 -0.71 -22.67 -0.49
N ALA A 564 -0.70 -22.86 -1.82
CA ALA A 564 -1.73 -22.32 -2.70
C ALA A 564 -3.13 -22.90 -2.39
N GLN A 565 -3.25 -24.21 -2.13
CA GLN A 565 -4.52 -24.81 -1.73
C GLN A 565 -5.04 -24.24 -0.40
N LEU A 566 -4.17 -24.11 0.60
CA LEU A 566 -4.50 -23.49 1.89
C LEU A 566 -4.97 -22.04 1.72
N MET A 567 -4.25 -21.25 0.90
CA MET A 567 -4.65 -19.87 0.59
C MET A 567 -6.02 -19.82 -0.09
N TYR A 568 -6.31 -20.72 -1.02
CA TYR A 568 -7.60 -20.75 -1.71
C TYR A 568 -8.77 -21.10 -0.80
N GLU A 569 -8.61 -22.08 0.09
CA GLU A 569 -9.64 -22.42 1.05
C GLU A 569 -9.86 -21.29 2.06
N TYR A 570 -8.78 -20.62 2.49
CA TYR A 570 -8.88 -19.44 3.32
C TYR A 570 -9.66 -18.30 2.63
N ARG A 571 -9.49 -18.12 1.30
CA ARG A 571 -10.31 -17.16 0.54
C ARG A 571 -11.77 -17.59 0.40
N ALA A 572 -12.02 -18.89 0.27
CA ALA A 572 -13.39 -19.40 0.24
C ALA A 572 -14.07 -19.17 1.60
N GLU A 573 -13.35 -19.38 2.71
CA GLU A 573 -13.84 -19.12 4.07
C GLU A 573 -14.19 -17.66 4.30
N GLU A 574 -13.32 -16.73 3.88
CA GLU A 574 -13.63 -15.30 3.95
C GLU A 574 -14.94 -14.96 3.24
N ARG A 575 -15.16 -15.50 2.03
CA ARG A 575 -16.42 -15.28 1.28
C ARG A 575 -17.62 -15.89 1.98
N ARG A 576 -17.50 -17.10 2.55
CA ARG A 576 -18.57 -17.73 3.34
C ARG A 576 -18.96 -16.88 4.55
N ARG A 577 -18.01 -16.12 5.10
CA ARG A 577 -18.22 -15.19 6.23
C ARG A 577 -18.58 -13.76 5.79
N GLY A 578 -18.85 -13.51 4.51
CA GLY A 578 -19.17 -12.17 4.00
C GLY A 578 -17.98 -11.20 3.95
N VAL A 579 -16.75 -11.67 4.18
CA VAL A 579 -15.52 -10.87 4.10
C VAL A 579 -15.06 -10.78 2.65
N LEU A 580 -15.49 -9.72 1.95
CA LEU A 580 -15.12 -9.48 0.56
C LEU A 580 -14.01 -8.43 0.46
N ARG A 581 -12.78 -8.91 0.35
CA ARG A 581 -11.63 -8.05 0.06
C ARG A 581 -11.33 -8.16 -1.43
N ASN A 582 -11.69 -7.13 -2.19
CA ASN A 582 -11.38 -7.01 -3.63
C ASN A 582 -9.89 -6.70 -3.86
N CYS A 583 -9.03 -7.55 -3.31
CA CYS A 583 -7.59 -7.42 -3.33
C CYS A 583 -6.94 -8.75 -3.63
#